data_AF-A0A6S7AR14-F1
#
_entry.id   AF-A0A6S7AR14-F1
#
_cell.length_a   1.000
_cell.length_b   1.000
_cell.length_c   1.000
_cell.angle_alpha   90.00
_cell.angle_beta   90.00
_cell.angle_gamma   90.00
#
_symmetry.space_group_name_H-M   'P 1'
#
loop_
_entity.id
_entity.type
_entity.pdbx_description
1 polymer ?
#
loop_
_entity_poly.entity_id
_entity_poly.type
_entity_poly.pdbx_seq_one_letter_code
_entity_poly.pdbx_strand_id
1 'polypeptide(L)'
;MFAAAYIAETVRGGLQAIPKGQYEGADSLGLNYWQQMRKIILPQALKIVIPPLVSIFIALFKDTSLVVIIGIFDLTLAAKAALSDAAWRGFGVEAYLFISLIYFVFCFSMSKYSQALEKRLATGHER
;
A
#
# COMPACT_ATOMS: atom_id res chain seq x y z
N MET A 1 8.10 12.63 -7.41
CA MET A 1 9.56 12.44 -7.49
C MET A 1 10.10 11.42 -6.48
N PHE A 2 9.73 11.50 -5.19
CA PHE A 2 10.26 10.57 -4.16
C PHE A 2 9.94 9.09 -4.39
N ALA A 3 8.69 8.74 -4.72
CA ALA A 3 8.31 7.34 -4.96
C ALA A 3 9.08 6.70 -6.14
N ALA A 4 9.30 7.46 -7.22
CA ALA A 4 10.05 6.98 -8.37
C ALA A 4 11.54 6.74 -8.02
N ALA A 5 12.15 7.63 -7.23
CA ALA A 5 13.52 7.44 -6.73
C ALA A 5 13.63 6.22 -5.79
N TYR A 6 12.63 6.01 -4.93
CA TYR A 6 12.59 4.87 -4.01
C TYR A 6 12.42 3.53 -4.75
N ILE A 7 11.57 3.51 -5.78
CA ILE A 7 11.42 2.36 -6.69
C ILE A 7 12.74 2.09 -7.41
N ALA A 8 13.41 3.13 -7.93
CA ALA A 8 14.69 2.98 -8.62
C ALA A 8 15.79 2.43 -7.70
N GLU A 9 15.88 2.90 -6.46
CA GLU A 9 16.81 2.36 -5.46
C GLU A 9 16.50 0.93 -5.07
N THR A 10 15.21 0.60 -4.91
CA THR A 10 14.77 -0.76 -4.60
C THR A 10 15.15 -1.72 -5.73
N VAL A 11 14.92 -1.32 -6.99
CA VAL A 11 15.31 -2.09 -8.18
C VAL A 11 16.83 -2.24 -8.26
N ARG A 12 17.59 -1.16 -8.04
CA ARG A 12 19.06 -1.18 -8.04
C ARG A 12 19.60 -2.10 -6.94
N GLY A 13 19.06 -1.99 -5.72
CA GLY A 13 19.42 -2.82 -4.58
C GLY A 13 19.11 -4.30 -4.82
N GLY A 14 17.95 -4.61 -5.42
CA GLY A 14 17.60 -5.99 -5.76
C GLY A 14 18.44 -6.59 -6.88
N LEU A 15 18.92 -5.78 -7.83
CA LEU A 15 19.88 -6.23 -8.85
C LEU A 15 21.27 -6.47 -8.24
N GLN A 16 21.70 -5.61 -7.31
CA GLN A 16 22.98 -5.74 -6.60
C GLN A 16 23.00 -6.88 -5.57
N ALA A 17 21.84 -7.29 -5.08
CA ALA A 17 21.70 -8.42 -4.15
C ALA A 17 21.95 -9.78 -4.81
N ILE A 18 22.03 -9.85 -6.15
CA ILE A 18 22.31 -11.10 -6.87
C ILE A 18 23.77 -11.51 -6.66
N PRO A 19 24.04 -12.74 -6.17
CA PRO A 19 25.40 -13.23 -5.97
C PRO A 19 26.19 -13.25 -7.29
N LYS A 20 27.46 -12.84 -7.24
CA LYS A 20 28.35 -12.87 -8.40
C LYS A 20 28.45 -14.26 -9.05
N GLY A 21 28.34 -15.34 -8.27
CA GLY A 21 28.34 -16.71 -8.78
C GLY A 21 27.22 -17.02 -9.78
N GLN A 22 26.09 -16.31 -9.76
CA GLN A 22 25.04 -16.46 -10.79
C GLN A 22 25.46 -15.87 -12.14
N TYR A 23 26.27 -14.81 -12.12
CA TYR A 23 26.86 -14.22 -13.32
C TYR A 23 27.95 -15.15 -13.87
N GLU A 24 28.85 -15.62 -13.00
CA GLU A 24 29.93 -16.53 -13.37
C GLU A 24 29.43 -17.90 -13.87
N GLY A 25 28.34 -18.42 -13.29
CA GLY A 25 27.71 -19.66 -13.74
C GLY A 25 27.03 -19.51 -15.11
N ALA A 26 26.44 -18.35 -15.38
CA ALA A 26 25.85 -18.06 -16.68
C ALA A 26 26.92 -17.86 -17.78
N ASP A 27 28.04 -17.22 -17.44
CA ASP A 27 29.20 -17.07 -18.31
C ASP A 27 29.85 -18.43 -18.62
N SER A 28 29.97 -19.30 -17.61
CA SER A 28 30.44 -20.69 -17.77
C SER A 28 29.54 -21.54 -18.68
N LEU A 29 28.26 -21.20 -18.79
CA LEU A 29 27.30 -21.82 -19.70
C LEU A 29 27.34 -21.20 -21.12
N GLY A 30 28.21 -20.21 -21.37
CA GLY A 30 28.34 -19.53 -22.65
C GLY A 30 27.13 -18.66 -23.01
N LEU A 31 26.34 -18.23 -22.03
CA LEU A 31 25.16 -17.40 -22.27
C LEU A 31 25.56 -15.98 -22.63
N ASN A 32 24.92 -15.41 -23.65
CA ASN A 32 25.10 -13.98 -23.93
C ASN A 32 24.44 -13.12 -22.84
N TYR A 33 24.84 -11.84 -22.76
CA TYR A 33 24.33 -10.91 -21.76
C TYR A 33 22.80 -10.88 -21.67
N TRP A 34 22.10 -10.86 -22.81
CA TRP A 34 20.65 -10.81 -22.87
C TRP A 34 19.98 -12.11 -22.42
N GLN A 35 20.59 -13.25 -22.72
CA GLN A 35 20.14 -14.57 -22.27
C GLN A 35 20.32 -14.72 -20.76
N GLN A 36 21.50 -14.37 -20.25
CA GLN A 36 21.81 -14.36 -18.82
C GLN A 36 20.86 -13.43 -18.05
N MET A 37 20.67 -12.21 -18.55
CA MET A 37 19.79 -11.22 -17.90
C MET A 37 18.34 -11.71 -17.87
N ARG A 38 17.80 -12.17 -19.00
CA ARG A 38 16.38 -12.56 -19.10
C ARG A 38 16.08 -13.88 -18.38
N LYS A 39 16.96 -14.87 -18.45
CA LYS A 39 16.70 -16.23 -17.93
C LYS A 39 17.11 -16.43 -16.47
N ILE A 40 18.14 -15.72 -16.00
CA ILE A 40 18.77 -16.00 -14.71
C ILE A 40 18.66 -14.82 -13.77
N ILE A 41 19.20 -13.66 -14.15
CA ILE A 41 19.36 -12.52 -13.23
C ILE A 41 18.01 -11.84 -12.96
N LEU A 42 17.29 -11.44 -14.01
CA LEU A 42 16.07 -10.64 -13.87
C LEU A 42 14.96 -11.38 -13.10
N PRO A 43 14.69 -12.68 -13.33
CA PRO A 43 13.71 -13.42 -12.54
C PRO A 43 14.06 -13.50 -11.05
N GLN A 44 15.35 -13.58 -10.72
CA GLN A 44 15.82 -13.59 -9.32
C GLN A 44 15.74 -12.20 -8.70
N ALA A 45 16.18 -11.17 -9.42
CA ALA A 45 16.12 -9.78 -8.96
C ALA A 45 14.68 -9.34 -8.72
N LEU A 46 13.74 -9.69 -9.61
CA LEU A 46 12.32 -9.39 -9.44
C LEU A 46 11.75 -9.98 -8.14
N LYS A 47 12.13 -11.21 -7.77
CA LYS A 47 11.68 -11.82 -6.50
C LYS A 47 12.17 -11.06 -5.27
N ILE A 48 13.33 -10.43 -5.35
CA ILE A 48 13.91 -9.61 -4.26
C ILE A 48 13.22 -8.24 -4.20
N VAL A 49 12.88 -7.66 -5.35
CA VAL A 49 12.33 -6.30 -5.46
C VAL A 49 10.82 -6.24 -5.23
N ILE A 50 10.06 -7.30 -5.57
CA ILE A 50 8.59 -7.31 -5.45
C ILE A 50 8.11 -7.05 -4.01
N PRO A 51 8.64 -7.71 -2.95
CA PRO A 51 8.16 -7.48 -1.58
C PRO A 51 8.25 -6.02 -1.12
N PRO A 52 9.41 -5.32 -1.23
CA PRO A 52 9.48 -3.91 -0.86
C PRO A 52 8.65 -2.98 -1.77
N LEU A 53 8.48 -3.29 -3.06
CA LEU A 53 7.57 -2.53 -3.93
C LEU A 53 6.12 -2.59 -3.44
N VAL A 54 5.65 -3.77 -3.02
CA VAL A 54 4.31 -3.93 -2.45
C VAL A 54 4.18 -3.11 -1.16
N SER A 55 5.21 -3.08 -0.31
CA SER A 55 5.21 -2.23 0.90
C SER A 55 5.09 -0.74 0.57
N ILE A 56 5.81 -0.25 -0.45
CA ILE A 56 5.70 1.14 -0.91
C ILE A 56 4.30 1.42 -1.46
N PHE A 57 3.73 0.48 -2.22
CA PHE A 57 2.37 0.61 -2.75
C PHE A 57 1.33 0.70 -1.62
N ILE A 58 1.47 -0.10 -0.57
CA ILE A 58 0.60 -0.04 0.62
C ILE A 58 0.78 1.29 1.36
N ALA A 59 2.01 1.78 1.50
CA ALA A 59 2.26 3.09 2.11
C ALA A 59 1.60 4.23 1.32
N LEU A 60 1.74 4.22 0.00
CA LEU A 60 1.07 5.18 -0.89
C LEU A 60 -0.45 5.07 -0.80
N PHE A 61 -0.99 3.85 -0.69
CA PHE A 61 -2.42 3.64 -0.50
C PHE A 61 -2.91 4.20 0.86
N LYS A 62 -2.09 4.07 1.91
CA LYS A 62 -2.35 4.67 3.22
C LYS A 62 -2.29 6.20 3.17
N ASP A 63 -1.35 6.79 2.44
CA ASP A 63 -1.28 8.23 2.22
C ASP A 63 -2.49 8.72 1.40
N THR A 64 -2.98 7.91 0.47
CA THR A 64 -4.24 8.17 -0.25
C THR A 64 -5.46 8.00 0.65
N SER A 65 -5.38 7.23 1.74
CA SER A 65 -6.45 7.12 2.73
C SER A 65 -6.71 8.45 3.45
N LEU A 66 -5.79 9.42 3.38
CA LEU A 66 -6.05 10.80 3.80
C LEU A 66 -7.20 11.44 2.99
N VAL A 67 -7.39 11.06 1.72
CA VAL A 67 -8.56 11.44 0.91
C VAL A 67 -9.85 10.85 1.48
N VAL A 68 -9.81 9.63 2.01
CA VAL A 68 -10.95 8.99 2.68
C VAL A 68 -11.30 9.74 3.98
N ILE A 69 -10.29 10.16 4.75
CA ILE A 69 -10.50 10.99 5.95
C ILE A 69 -11.10 12.35 5.57
N ILE A 70 -10.59 13.02 4.52
CA ILE A 70 -11.18 14.26 4.00
C ILE A 70 -12.63 14.05 3.56
N GLY A 71 -12.95 12.96 2.86
CA GLY A 71 -14.32 12.62 2.46
C GLY A 71 -15.26 12.38 3.64
N ILE A 72 -14.76 11.82 4.73
CA ILE A 72 -15.49 11.67 5.99
C ILE A 72 -15.75 13.05 6.66
N PHE A 73 -14.76 13.95 6.63
CA PHE A 73 -14.95 15.33 7.09
C PHE A 73 -15.98 16.08 6.25
N ASP A 74 -15.96 15.88 4.93
CA ASP A 74 -16.91 16.47 3.99
C ASP A 74 -18.34 15.96 4.21
N LEU A 75 -18.51 14.64 4.40
CA LEU A 75 -19.79 14.02 4.74
C LEU A 75 -20.37 14.58 6.04
N THR A 76 -19.53 14.79 7.05
CA THR A 76 -19.95 15.36 8.33
C THR A 76 -20.30 16.84 8.23
N LEU A 77 -19.63 17.60 7.37
CA LEU A 77 -19.98 18.99 7.07
C LEU A 77 -21.32 19.06 6.31
N ALA A 78 -21.50 18.23 5.29
CA ALA A 78 -22.74 18.14 4.51
C ALA A 78 -23.92 17.72 5.39
N ALA A 79 -23.71 16.78 6.31
CA ALA A 79 -24.72 16.41 7.30
C ALA A 79 -25.10 17.57 8.22
N LYS A 80 -24.12 18.32 8.75
CA LYS A 80 -24.40 19.53 9.55
C LYS A 80 -25.17 20.58 8.77
N ALA A 81 -24.88 20.74 7.48
CA ALA A 81 -25.62 21.63 6.59
C ALA A 81 -27.06 21.14 6.37
N ALA A 82 -27.28 19.84 6.14
CA ALA A 82 -28.62 19.27 5.96
C ALA A 82 -29.50 19.38 7.22
N LEU A 83 -28.92 19.23 8.42
CA LEU A 83 -29.63 19.42 9.69
C LEU A 83 -29.95 20.88 10.02
N SER A 84 -29.34 21.85 9.31
CA SER A 84 -29.64 23.28 9.47
C SER A 84 -30.92 23.72 8.73
N ASP A 85 -31.43 22.87 7.84
CA ASP A 85 -32.65 23.11 7.08
C ASP A 85 -33.91 22.84 7.94
N ALA A 86 -34.92 23.70 7.82
CA ALA A 86 -36.11 23.69 8.67
C ALA A 86 -36.98 22.44 8.47
N ALA A 87 -36.93 21.83 7.29
CA ALA A 87 -37.69 20.62 6.95
C ALA A 87 -37.12 19.33 7.56
N TRP A 88 -35.82 19.29 7.89
CA TRP A 88 -35.10 18.10 8.35
C TRP A 88 -34.79 18.09 9.85
N ARG A 89 -35.14 19.17 10.56
CA ARG A 89 -34.90 19.35 11.99
C ARG A 89 -35.49 18.25 12.89
N GLY A 90 -36.50 17.52 12.43
CA GLY A 90 -37.12 16.40 13.14
C GLY A 90 -36.44 15.05 12.94
N PHE A 91 -35.67 14.86 11.86
CA PHE A 91 -35.01 13.59 11.49
C PHE A 91 -33.53 13.54 11.91
N GLY A 92 -33.15 14.35 12.90
CA GLY A 92 -31.75 14.43 13.34
C GLY A 92 -31.22 13.11 13.88
N VAL A 93 -32.08 12.32 14.54
CA VAL A 93 -31.71 11.02 15.09
C VAL A 93 -31.39 10.01 13.98
N GLU A 94 -32.21 9.92 12.92
CA GLU A 94 -31.92 9.04 11.78
C GLU A 94 -30.65 9.48 11.04
N ALA A 95 -30.44 10.79 10.88
CA ALA A 95 -29.23 11.32 10.25
C ALA A 95 -27.96 10.98 11.05
N TYR A 96 -27.96 11.20 12.37
CA TYR A 96 -26.82 10.85 13.23
C TYR A 96 -26.58 9.35 13.32
N LEU A 97 -27.64 8.51 13.31
CA LEU A 97 -27.52 7.06 13.25
C LEU A 97 -26.90 6.59 11.93
N PHE A 98 -27.36 7.13 10.81
CA PHE A 98 -26.83 6.79 9.48
C PHE A 98 -25.35 7.16 9.37
N ILE A 99 -24.98 8.35 9.86
CA ILE A 99 -23.59 8.82 9.91
C ILE A 99 -22.76 7.92 10.83
N SER A 100 -23.25 7.62 12.05
CA SER A 100 -22.55 6.71 12.98
C SER A 100 -22.32 5.33 12.38
N LEU A 101 -23.27 4.80 11.60
CA LEU A 101 -23.14 3.52 10.93
C LEU A 101 -22.05 3.55 9.86
N ILE A 102 -22.01 4.61 9.05
CA ILE A 102 -20.94 4.83 8.07
C ILE A 102 -19.58 4.93 8.76
N TYR A 103 -19.48 5.72 9.82
CA TYR A 103 -18.26 5.84 10.63
C TYR A 103 -17.83 4.49 11.21
N PHE A 104 -18.77 3.71 11.75
CA PHE A 104 -18.49 2.40 12.31
C PHE A 104 -17.94 1.43 11.25
N VAL A 105 -18.56 1.37 10.07
CA VAL A 105 -18.11 0.50 8.97
C VAL A 105 -16.71 0.90 8.50
N PHE A 106 -16.43 2.20 8.39
CA PHE A 106 -15.11 2.69 8.00
C PHE A 106 -14.04 2.40 9.06
N CYS A 107 -14.28 2.76 10.33
CA CYS A 107 -13.36 2.49 11.42
C CYS A 107 -13.12 0.98 11.59
N PHE A 108 -14.16 0.15 11.46
CA PHE A 108 -14.04 -1.29 11.54
C PHE A 108 -13.24 -1.87 10.37
N SER A 109 -13.52 -1.43 9.14
CA SER A 109 -12.78 -1.87 7.94
C SER A 109 -11.31 -1.49 8.04
N MET A 110 -11.02 -0.25 8.44
CA MET A 110 -9.65 0.25 8.61
C MET A 110 -8.91 -0.48 9.74
N SER A 111 -9.58 -0.71 10.88
CA SER A 111 -9.00 -1.47 12.00
C SER A 111 -8.67 -2.91 11.59
N LYS A 112 -9.57 -3.59 10.89
CA LYS A 112 -9.34 -4.95 10.37
C LYS A 112 -8.21 -4.99 9.34
N TYR A 113 -8.14 -4.00 8.45
CA TYR A 113 -7.08 -3.90 7.45
C TYR A 113 -5.72 -3.62 8.10
N SER A 114 -5.68 -2.73 9.10
CA SER A 114 -4.48 -2.43 9.90
C SER A 114 -3.97 -3.66 10.65
N GLN A 115 -4.86 -4.39 11.33
CA GLN A 115 -4.49 -5.62 12.06
C GLN A 115 -4.03 -6.75 11.12
N ALA A 116 -4.66 -6.88 9.95
CA ALA A 116 -4.25 -7.85 8.93
C ALA A 116 -2.88 -7.49 8.32
N LEU A 117 -2.62 -6.19 8.14
CA LEU A 117 -1.35 -5.68 7.64
C LEU A 117 -0.24 -5.83 8.69
N GLU A 118 -0.49 -5.50 9.96
CA GLU A 118 0.43 -5.74 11.07
C GLU A 118 0.77 -7.22 11.21
N LYS A 119 -0.21 -8.13 11.17
CA LYS A 119 0.06 -9.58 11.21
C LYS A 119 0.89 -10.08 10.02
N ARG A 120 0.81 -9.42 8.87
CA ARG A 120 1.62 -9.76 7.68
C ARG A 120 2.98 -9.08 7.66
N LEU A 121 3.15 -7.96 8.36
CA LEU A 121 4.42 -7.26 8.56
C LEU A 121 5.21 -7.80 9.77
N ALA A 122 4.54 -8.39 10.75
CA ALA A 122 5.13 -8.97 11.96
C ALA A 122 5.91 -10.28 11.74
N THR A 123 6.34 -10.59 10.51
CA THR A 123 7.28 -11.68 10.22
C THR A 123 8.73 -11.18 10.18
N GLY A 124 9.14 -10.33 11.12
CA GLY A 124 10.49 -9.79 11.06
C GLY A 124 11.09 -9.06 12.26
N HIS A 125 10.46 -8.99 13.43
CA HIS A 125 11.10 -8.46 14.65
C HIS A 125 10.54 -9.13 15.91
N GLU A 126 10.97 -10.37 16.17
CA GLU A 126 11.25 -10.80 17.54
C GLU A 126 12.74 -11.10 17.59
N ARG A 127 13.47 -10.20 18.24
CA ARG A 127 14.82 -10.44 18.74
C ARG A 127 14.71 -11.11 20.10
#